data_AF-A0A0L6W860-F1
#
_entry.id   AF-A0A0L6W860-F1
#
_cell.length_a   1.000
_cell.length_b   1.000
_cell.length_c   1.000
_cell.angle_alpha   90.00
_cell.angle_beta   90.00
_cell.angle_gamma   90.00
#
_symmetry.space_group_name_H-M   'P 1'
#
loop_
_entity.id
_entity.type
_entity.pdbx_description
1 polymer ?
#
loop_
_entity_poly.entity_id
_entity_poly.type
_entity_poly.pdbx_seq_one_letter_code
_entity_poly.pdbx_strand_id
1 'polypeptide(L)'
;MTGSSKSETKWNHINQIIRDKKIGILMVQETHLTEERKNNLEKVFSKRMLIFHSGDPKNPTSKGGVAVVLNHNLINVQGAEMTEIIPGRAMMVSSNWHKDEVINILIVYAPNITEHEERENGVFWRRIRRLEKNQKIFH
;
A
#
# COMPACT_ATOMS: atom_id res chain seq x y z
N MET A 1 -22.52 -2.75 17.27
CA MET A 1 -21.92 -3.75 16.36
C MET A 1 -22.57 -3.59 14.99
N THR A 2 -21.82 -3.24 13.94
CA THR A 2 -22.06 -3.56 12.50
C THR A 2 -21.20 -2.66 11.60
N GLY A 3 -19.98 -3.10 11.31
CA GLY A 3 -19.10 -2.48 10.29
C GLY A 3 -18.17 -3.48 9.58
N SER A 4 -18.26 -4.78 9.91
CA SER A 4 -17.26 -5.80 9.54
C SER A 4 -17.42 -6.37 8.14
N SER A 5 -18.62 -6.41 7.54
CA SER A 5 -18.87 -7.27 6.38
C SER A 5 -18.17 -6.84 5.08
N LYS A 6 -18.28 -5.56 4.67
CA LYS A 6 -17.83 -5.13 3.33
C LYS A 6 -16.31 -5.21 3.12
N SER A 7 -15.52 -4.84 4.11
CA SER A 7 -14.06 -4.85 3.97
C SER A 7 -13.47 -6.25 4.14
N GLU A 8 -14.05 -7.12 4.97
CA GLU A 8 -13.71 -8.55 4.95
C GLU A 8 -13.99 -9.17 3.58
N THR A 9 -15.13 -8.85 2.95
CA THR A 9 -15.42 -9.27 1.57
C THR A 9 -14.37 -8.75 0.57
N LYS A 10 -13.92 -7.49 0.69
CA LYS A 10 -12.87 -6.91 -0.17
C LYS A 10 -11.56 -7.70 -0.06
N TRP A 11 -11.11 -8.03 1.15
CA TRP A 11 -9.84 -8.73 1.34
C TRP A 11 -9.89 -10.21 0.97
N ASN A 12 -11.04 -10.86 1.17
CA ASN A 12 -11.29 -12.19 0.60
C ASN A 12 -11.17 -12.18 -0.94
N HIS A 13 -11.72 -11.15 -1.58
CA HIS A 13 -11.62 -10.99 -3.04
C HIS A 13 -10.19 -10.67 -3.50
N ILE A 14 -9.45 -9.84 -2.75
CA ILE A 14 -8.02 -9.59 -3.01
C ILE A 14 -7.23 -10.90 -2.93
N ASN A 15 -7.41 -11.70 -1.87
CA ASN A 15 -6.77 -13.01 -1.72
C ASN A 15 -7.09 -13.95 -2.89
N GLN A 16 -8.35 -13.95 -3.36
CA GLN A 16 -8.75 -14.70 -4.55
C GLN A 16 -8.02 -14.22 -5.81
N ILE A 17 -8.02 -12.91 -6.08
CA ILE A 17 -7.37 -12.33 -7.26
C ILE A 17 -5.87 -12.67 -7.28
N ILE A 18 -5.14 -12.45 -6.18
CA ILE A 18 -3.69 -12.67 -6.18
C ILE A 18 -3.32 -14.15 -6.38
N ARG A 19 -4.19 -15.06 -5.91
CA ARG A 19 -4.01 -16.50 -6.07
C ARG A 19 -4.32 -16.92 -7.50
N ASP A 20 -5.52 -16.60 -7.98
CA ASP A 20 -6.06 -17.15 -9.21
C ASP A 20 -5.38 -16.53 -10.43
N LYS A 21 -5.03 -15.23 -10.35
CA LYS A 21 -4.28 -14.52 -11.41
C LYS A 21 -2.75 -14.58 -11.24
N LYS A 22 -2.25 -15.30 -10.24
CA LYS A 22 -0.81 -15.43 -9.92
C LYS A 22 -0.09 -14.09 -9.84
N ILE A 23 -0.64 -13.15 -9.07
CA ILE A 23 -0.06 -11.82 -8.89
C ILE A 23 0.92 -11.85 -7.71
N GLY A 24 2.18 -11.51 -7.98
CA GLY A 24 3.24 -11.41 -6.97
C GLY A 24 3.13 -10.16 -6.09
N ILE A 25 2.79 -9.02 -6.69
CA ILE A 25 2.69 -7.72 -6.02
C ILE A 25 1.37 -7.06 -6.46
N LEU A 26 0.52 -6.68 -5.51
CA LEU A 26 -0.72 -5.96 -5.78
C LEU A 26 -0.76 -4.63 -5.01
N MET A 27 -0.96 -3.54 -5.74
CA MET A 27 -1.16 -2.20 -5.21
C MET A 27 -2.66 -1.89 -5.09
N VAL A 28 -3.11 -1.43 -3.92
CA VAL A 28 -4.53 -1.16 -3.63
C VAL A 28 -4.70 0.25 -3.06
N GLN A 29 -5.66 0.99 -3.60
CA GLN A 29 -6.06 2.31 -3.13
C GLN A 29 -7.44 2.23 -2.43
N GLU A 30 -7.82 3.29 -1.71
CA GLU A 30 -9.06 3.38 -0.92
C GLU A 30 -9.24 2.17 -0.02
N THR A 31 -8.19 1.84 0.73
CA THR A 31 -8.13 0.61 1.53
C THR A 31 -9.05 0.68 2.73
N HIS A 32 -9.26 1.88 3.29
CA HIS A 32 -10.00 2.11 4.53
C HIS A 32 -9.58 1.15 5.66
N LEU A 33 -8.28 0.82 5.68
CA LEU A 33 -7.69 -0.05 6.69
C LEU A 33 -7.33 0.74 7.93
N THR A 34 -7.47 0.08 9.07
CA THR A 34 -6.81 0.47 10.31
C THR A 34 -5.71 -0.53 10.62
N GLU A 35 -4.77 -0.15 11.48
CA GLU A 35 -3.71 -1.07 11.95
C GLU A 35 -4.28 -2.34 12.60
N GLU A 36 -5.34 -2.21 13.41
CA GLU A 36 -6.00 -3.36 14.02
C GLU A 36 -6.53 -4.35 12.96
N ARG A 37 -7.17 -3.82 11.92
CA ARG A 37 -7.71 -4.65 10.82
C ARG A 37 -6.60 -5.26 9.98
N LYS A 38 -5.53 -4.50 9.71
CA LYS A 38 -4.31 -5.00 9.06
C LYS A 38 -3.76 -6.20 9.81
N ASN A 39 -3.60 -6.10 11.12
CA ASN A 39 -3.09 -7.18 11.96
C ASN A 39 -3.98 -8.42 11.94
N ASN A 40 -5.31 -8.24 11.92
CA ASN A 40 -6.25 -9.35 11.79
C ASN A 40 -6.16 -10.02 10.41
N LEU A 41 -6.05 -9.24 9.34
CA LEU A 41 -5.88 -9.75 7.98
C LEU A 41 -4.57 -10.53 7.83
N GLU A 42 -3.48 -10.03 8.40
CA GLU A 42 -2.20 -10.73 8.38
C GLU A 42 -2.28 -12.05 9.14
N LYS A 43 -2.99 -12.14 10.26
CA LYS A 43 -3.20 -13.44 10.93
C LYS A 43 -3.93 -14.42 10.01
N VAL A 44 -5.02 -13.98 9.39
CA VAL A 44 -5.87 -14.83 8.53
C VAL A 44 -5.13 -15.28 7.25
N PHE A 45 -4.35 -14.39 6.65
CA PHE A 45 -3.72 -14.60 5.35
C PHE A 45 -2.19 -14.74 5.39
N SER A 46 -1.60 -14.88 6.57
CA SER A 46 -0.15 -14.98 6.84
C SER A 46 0.57 -16.05 6.02
N LYS A 47 -0.13 -17.07 5.53
CA LYS A 47 0.43 -18.13 4.67
C LYS A 47 0.56 -17.74 3.20
N ARG A 48 0.09 -16.55 2.80
CA ARG A 48 0.15 -16.09 1.40
C ARG A 48 0.49 -14.62 1.27
N MET A 49 -0.05 -13.77 2.15
CA MET A 49 0.02 -12.32 2.02
C MET A 49 0.89 -11.72 3.12
N LEU A 50 1.81 -10.83 2.71
CA LEU A 50 2.38 -9.78 3.55
C LEU A 50 1.74 -8.46 3.13
N ILE A 51 1.23 -7.68 4.08
CA ILE A 51 0.43 -6.48 3.79
C ILE A 51 1.11 -5.26 4.38
N PHE A 52 1.60 -4.37 3.52
CA PHE A 52 1.98 -3.02 3.92
C PHE A 52 0.78 -2.09 3.73
N HIS A 53 0.62 -1.14 4.64
CA HIS A 53 -0.52 -0.24 4.69
C HIS A 53 -0.07 1.14 5.16
N SER A 54 -0.66 2.18 4.57
CA SER A 54 -0.62 3.55 5.08
C SER A 54 -2.03 4.13 5.01
N GLY A 55 -2.57 4.50 6.17
CA GLY A 55 -3.92 5.06 6.33
C GLY A 55 -3.90 6.56 6.60
N ASP A 56 -5.05 7.23 6.46
CA ASP A 56 -5.17 8.63 6.89
C ASP A 56 -5.01 8.70 8.43
N PRO A 57 -4.11 9.55 8.97
CA PRO A 57 -3.79 9.56 10.39
C PRO A 57 -4.93 10.09 11.27
N LYS A 58 -5.90 10.81 10.71
CA LYS A 58 -7.06 11.34 11.43
C LYS A 58 -8.31 10.53 11.19
N ASN A 59 -8.48 10.00 9.98
CA ASN A 59 -9.73 9.40 9.50
C ASN A 59 -9.48 8.13 8.64
N PRO A 60 -8.80 7.10 9.18
CA PRO A 60 -8.32 5.95 8.40
C PRO A 60 -9.43 5.11 7.77
N THR A 61 -10.64 5.12 8.35
CA THR A 61 -11.79 4.33 7.87
C THR A 61 -12.70 5.07 6.90
N SER A 62 -12.55 6.39 6.76
CA SER A 62 -13.44 7.23 5.96
C SER A 62 -12.74 8.01 4.85
N LYS A 63 -11.40 8.06 4.82
CA LYS A 63 -10.64 8.77 3.79
C LYS A 63 -9.41 7.98 3.33
N GLY A 64 -9.34 7.71 2.03
CA GLY A 64 -8.12 7.25 1.37
C GLY A 64 -7.55 5.95 1.90
N GLY A 65 -6.22 5.89 1.88
CA GLY A 65 -5.45 4.73 2.30
C GLY A 65 -4.89 3.97 1.11
N VAL A 66 -3.63 3.57 1.24
CA VAL A 66 -2.89 2.79 0.25
C VAL A 66 -2.37 1.51 0.91
N ALA A 67 -2.31 0.43 0.15
CA ALA A 67 -1.72 -0.83 0.57
C ALA A 67 -0.94 -1.48 -0.55
N VAL A 68 0.13 -2.19 -0.18
CA VAL A 68 0.89 -3.07 -1.06
C VAL A 68 0.79 -4.46 -0.46
N VAL A 69 0.31 -5.41 -1.26
CA VAL A 69 0.15 -6.81 -0.90
C VAL A 69 1.21 -7.61 -1.64
N LEU A 70 2.09 -8.26 -0.90
CA LEU A 70 3.10 -9.17 -1.44
C LEU A 70 2.63 -10.61 -1.28
N ASN A 71 2.59 -11.36 -2.37
CA ASN A 71 2.26 -12.78 -2.40
C ASN A 71 3.52 -13.61 -2.25
N HIS A 72 3.87 -14.01 -1.03
CA HIS A 72 5.13 -14.71 -0.77
C HIS A 72 5.16 -16.16 -1.25
N ASN A 73 4.07 -16.66 -1.86
CA ASN A 73 4.13 -17.90 -2.63
C ASN A 73 4.76 -17.71 -4.02
N LEU A 74 4.92 -16.46 -4.47
CA LEU A 74 5.41 -16.12 -5.82
C LEU A 74 6.68 -15.28 -5.79
N ILE A 75 6.89 -14.47 -4.74
CA ILE A 75 8.04 -13.59 -4.61
C ILE A 75 8.72 -13.77 -3.26
N ASN A 76 10.02 -13.49 -3.21
CA ASN A 76 10.72 -13.35 -1.93
C ASN A 76 10.21 -12.09 -1.24
N VAL A 77 9.80 -12.22 0.02
CA VAL A 77 9.37 -11.08 0.86
C VAL A 77 10.28 -10.86 2.05
N GLN A 78 11.34 -11.68 2.19
CA GLN A 78 12.29 -11.53 3.27
C GLN A 78 13.08 -10.23 3.08
N GLY A 79 13.12 -9.41 4.14
CA GLY A 79 13.71 -8.08 4.07
C GLY A 79 12.86 -7.06 3.31
N ALA A 80 11.57 -7.36 3.06
CA ALA A 80 10.67 -6.35 2.54
C ALA A 80 10.43 -5.26 3.59
N GLU A 81 10.63 -4.01 3.19
CA GLU A 81 10.51 -2.85 4.07
C GLU A 81 9.59 -1.81 3.46
N MET A 82 8.91 -1.05 4.32
CA MET A 82 8.02 0.03 3.91
C MET A 82 8.53 1.36 4.43
N THR A 83 8.56 2.35 3.54
CA THR A 83 8.80 3.76 3.87
C THR A 83 7.53 4.55 3.56
N GLU A 84 6.90 5.09 4.59
CA GLU A 84 5.78 6.01 4.42
C GLU A 84 6.28 7.38 3.92
N ILE A 85 5.72 7.85 2.81
CA ILE A 85 6.15 9.09 2.14
C ILE A 85 5.17 10.22 2.45
N ILE A 86 3.88 9.94 2.28
CA ILE A 86 2.76 10.83 2.64
C ILE A 86 1.68 9.93 3.25
N PRO A 87 1.37 10.07 4.56
CA PRO A 87 0.37 9.25 5.23
C PRO A 87 -0.95 9.16 4.46
N GLY A 88 -1.45 7.94 4.25
CA GLY A 88 -2.70 7.65 3.55
C GLY A 88 -2.70 7.88 2.04
N ARG A 89 -1.59 8.34 1.45
CA ARG A 89 -1.51 8.80 0.06
C ARG A 89 -0.31 8.25 -0.72
N ALA A 90 0.83 8.04 -0.09
CA ALA A 90 2.00 7.50 -0.76
C ALA A 90 2.91 6.74 0.20
N MET A 91 3.34 5.55 -0.23
CA MET A 91 4.36 4.76 0.46
C MET A 91 5.18 3.97 -0.55
N MET A 92 6.44 3.72 -0.21
CA MET A 92 7.34 2.84 -0.96
C MET A 92 7.43 1.50 -0.24
N VAL A 93 7.42 0.41 -1.00
CA VAL A 93 7.83 -0.90 -0.50
C VAL A 93 9.05 -1.36 -1.28
N SER A 94 10.12 -1.64 -0.57
CA SER A 94 11.36 -2.18 -1.11
C SER A 94 11.45 -3.65 -0.76
N SER A 95 11.85 -4.51 -1.69
CA SER A 95 12.00 -5.94 -1.41
C SER A 95 13.11 -6.55 -2.26
N ASN A 96 13.76 -7.57 -1.70
CA ASN A 96 14.76 -8.36 -2.42
C ASN A 96 14.12 -9.00 -3.66
N TRP A 97 14.79 -8.85 -4.79
CA TRP A 97 14.38 -9.42 -6.07
C TRP A 97 15.32 -10.54 -6.48
N HIS A 98 15.41 -10.84 -7.78
CA HIS A 98 16.32 -11.86 -8.27
C HIS A 98 17.78 -11.48 -8.03
N LYS A 99 18.57 -12.42 -7.51
CA LYS A 99 19.99 -12.24 -7.14
C LYS A 99 20.12 -11.15 -6.06
N ASP A 100 21.02 -10.19 -6.24
CA ASP A 100 21.29 -9.09 -5.33
C ASP A 100 20.56 -7.80 -5.75
N GLU A 101 19.51 -7.90 -6.57
CA GLU A 101 18.71 -6.76 -6.99
C GLU A 101 17.59 -6.45 -5.98
N VAL A 102 17.20 -5.18 -5.92
CA VAL A 102 16.08 -4.70 -5.11
C VAL A 102 15.00 -4.13 -6.04
N ILE A 103 13.74 -4.48 -5.78
CA ILE A 103 12.59 -3.83 -6.41
C ILE A 103 12.02 -2.78 -5.47
N ASN A 104 11.81 -1.57 -5.99
CA ASN A 104 11.21 -0.44 -5.29
C ASN A 104 9.81 -0.17 -5.88
N ILE A 105 8.76 -0.33 -5.08
CA ILE A 105 7.35 -0.21 -5.49
C ILE A 105 6.72 1.01 -4.81
N LEU A 106 6.51 2.08 -5.58
CA LEU A 106 5.87 3.30 -5.10
C LEU A 106 4.37 3.26 -5.41
N ILE A 107 3.52 3.15 -4.39
CA ILE A 107 2.08 3.34 -4.54
C ILE A 107 1.71 4.79 -4.22
N VAL A 108 0.89 5.37 -5.08
CA VAL A 108 0.43 6.76 -4.97
C VAL A 108 -1.09 6.82 -5.16
N TYR A 109 -1.77 7.48 -4.24
CA TYR A 109 -3.15 7.90 -4.35
C TYR A 109 -3.20 9.43 -4.37
N ALA A 110 -3.14 10.01 -5.57
CA ALA A 110 -3.09 11.46 -5.75
C ALA A 110 -4.43 12.12 -5.37
N PRO A 111 -4.44 13.37 -4.88
CA PRO A 111 -5.66 14.15 -4.71
C PRO A 111 -6.38 14.31 -6.05
N ASN A 112 -7.72 14.38 -6.01
CA ASN A 112 -8.52 14.71 -7.18
C ASN A 112 -8.17 16.13 -7.67
N ILE A 113 -8.40 16.37 -8.96
CA ILE A 113 -8.21 17.69 -9.56
C ILE A 113 -9.57 18.37 -9.56
N THR A 114 -9.88 19.10 -8.50
CA THR A 114 -10.93 20.13 -8.50
C THR A 114 -10.27 21.51 -8.60
N GLU A 115 -10.98 22.55 -9.05
CA GLU A 115 -10.40 23.90 -9.23
C GLU A 115 -9.71 24.45 -7.96
N HIS A 116 -10.15 24.01 -6.77
CA HIS A 116 -9.52 24.34 -5.49
C HIS A 116 -8.29 23.47 -5.15
N GLU A 117 -8.20 22.25 -5.71
CA GLU A 117 -7.18 21.23 -5.40
C GLU A 117 -6.02 21.18 -6.43
N GLU A 118 -6.09 21.91 -7.55
CA GLU A 118 -4.98 21.99 -8.54
C GLU A 118 -3.65 22.38 -7.90
N ARG A 119 -3.68 23.34 -6.96
CA ARG A 119 -2.50 23.75 -6.19
C ARG A 119 -1.99 22.63 -5.30
N GLU A 120 -2.88 21.86 -4.68
CA GLU A 120 -2.54 20.73 -3.80
C GLU A 120 -1.93 19.56 -4.59
N ASN A 121 -2.46 19.27 -5.78
CA ASN A 121 -1.92 18.25 -6.67
C ASN A 121 -0.49 18.60 -7.13
N GLY A 122 -0.25 19.85 -7.54
CA GLY A 122 1.09 20.32 -7.90
C GLY A 122 2.10 20.25 -6.74
N VAL A 123 1.68 20.62 -5.52
CA VAL A 123 2.50 20.49 -4.30
C VAL A 123 2.81 19.03 -3.99
N PHE A 124 1.80 18.16 -4.10
CA PHE A 124 1.92 16.72 -3.87
C PHE A 124 3.02 16.11 -4.72
N TRP A 125 2.98 16.30 -6.04
CA TRP A 125 3.99 15.75 -6.94
C TRP A 125 5.37 16.38 -6.76
N ARG A 126 5.47 17.67 -6.42
CA ARG A 126 6.76 18.30 -6.07
C ARG A 126 7.37 17.65 -4.82
N ARG A 127 6.55 17.28 -3.83
CA ARG A 127 7.03 16.59 -2.62
C ARG A 127 7.57 15.20 -2.94
N ILE A 128 6.86 14.42 -3.76
CA ILE A 128 7.34 13.09 -4.22
C ILE A 128 8.69 13.22 -4.93
N ARG A 129 8.79 14.10 -5.94
CA ARG A 129 10.04 14.31 -6.70
C ARG A 129 11.21 14.77 -5.83
N ARG A 130 10.96 15.58 -4.80
CA ARG A 130 12.00 16.03 -3.87
C ARG A 130 12.55 14.86 -3.04
N LEU A 131 11.68 13.96 -2.58
CA LEU A 131 12.10 12.83 -1.76
C LEU A 131 12.85 11.77 -2.58
N GLU A 132 12.48 11.58 -3.84
CA GLU A 132 13.24 10.79 -4.82
C GLU A 132 14.66 11.33 -5.00
N LYS A 133 14.81 12.63 -5.31
CA LYS A 133 16.13 13.25 -5.56
C LYS A 133 17.08 13.20 -4.37
N ASN A 134 16.55 13.16 -3.16
CA ASN A 134 17.35 13.10 -1.94
C ASN A 134 17.78 11.67 -1.57
N GLN A 135 17.59 10.69 -2.46
CA GLN A 135 17.87 9.25 -2.27
C GLN A 135 17.25 8.64 -1.00
N LYS A 136 16.29 9.30 -0.35
CA LYS A 136 15.58 8.75 0.82
C LYS A 136 14.53 7.69 0.47
N ILE A 137 14.36 7.40 -0.82
CA ILE A 137 13.29 6.54 -1.36
C ILE A 137 13.85 5.38 -2.19
N PHE A 138 15.05 5.52 -2.75
CA PHE A 138 15.68 4.53 -3.61
C PHE A 138 17.09 4.26 -3.07
N HIS A 139 17.22 3.22 -2.27
CA HIS A 139 18.49 2.63 -1.85
C HIS A 139 18.70 1.34 -2.65
#